data_AF-A0A6A3UMJ4-F1
#
_entry.id   AF-A0A6A3UMJ4-F1
#
_cell.length_a   1.000
_cell.length_b   1.000
_cell.length_c   1.000
_cell.angle_alpha   90.00
_cell.angle_beta   90.00
_cell.angle_gamma   90.00
#
_symmetry.space_group_name_H-M   'P 1'
#
loop_
_entity.id
_entity.type
_entity.pdbx_description
1 polymer ?
#
loop_
_entity_poly.entity_id
_entity_poly.type
_entity_poly.pdbx_seq_one_letter_code
_entity_poly.pdbx_strand_id
1 'polypeptide(L)'
;MQCPEDVATARLRAWGVADEDNLCSDLDNLCSDLEDDEDDTASNAVEVVVRDRRNAYSNALKLKVLEDINAGVSVTKAARLHGINSRTAVHAWRGREAIIREACNNKKRSKCSVGGQGRKNLFPHCDELIQWIKEMRRDDFPLKTSHVLVFVKEEYSEFTSAYLAKNKEESLGRMMRRIVYQRGVEPG
;
A
#
# COMPACT_ATOMS: atom_id res chain seq x y z
N MET A 1 -13.86 41.54 20.80
CA MET A 1 -13.27 40.20 20.97
C MET A 1 -13.05 39.64 19.57
N GLN A 2 -11.85 39.80 19.05
CA GLN A 2 -11.46 39.27 17.74
C GLN A 2 -11.17 37.78 17.95
N CYS A 3 -11.95 36.88 17.35
CA CYS A 3 -11.59 35.47 17.30
C CYS A 3 -10.27 35.37 16.53
N PRO A 4 -9.20 34.78 17.09
CA PRO A 4 -7.96 34.62 16.35
C PRO A 4 -8.26 33.69 15.18
N GLU A 5 -8.22 34.25 13.98
CA GLU A 5 -8.18 33.51 12.74
C GLU A 5 -6.97 32.56 12.87
N ASP A 6 -7.22 31.26 12.86
CA ASP A 6 -6.16 30.27 13.01
C ASP A 6 -5.08 30.57 11.97
N VAL A 7 -3.83 30.71 12.43
CA VAL A 7 -2.67 31.02 11.60
C VAL A 7 -2.57 30.03 10.43
N ALA A 8 -3.02 28.78 10.62
CA ALA A 8 -3.13 27.79 9.55
C ALA A 8 -4.12 28.22 8.44
N THR A 9 -5.30 28.73 8.80
CA THR A 9 -6.32 29.20 7.85
C THR A 9 -5.87 30.46 7.10
N ALA A 10 -5.16 31.37 7.77
CA ALA A 10 -4.57 32.56 7.13
C ALA A 10 -3.43 32.19 6.17
N ARG A 11 -2.58 31.22 6.53
CA ARG A 11 -1.51 30.68 5.66
C ARG A 11 -2.07 29.98 4.43
N LEU A 12 -3.13 29.20 4.56
CA LEU A 12 -3.78 28.52 3.43
C LEU A 12 -4.41 29.49 2.44
N ARG A 13 -5.01 30.60 2.89
CA ARG A 13 -5.48 31.69 2.00
C ARG A 13 -4.31 32.34 1.25
N ALA A 14 -3.16 32.50 1.91
CA ALA A 14 -1.95 33.04 1.29
C ALA A 14 -1.29 32.06 0.32
N TRP A 15 -1.48 30.75 0.50
CA TRP A 15 -0.93 29.74 -0.39
C TRP A 15 -1.61 29.69 -1.75
N GLY A 16 -2.76 30.37 -1.93
CA GLY A 16 -3.42 30.66 -3.21
C GLY A 16 -2.84 29.87 -4.36
N VAL A 17 -3.06 28.55 -4.35
CA VAL A 17 -2.43 27.64 -5.29
C VAL A 17 -3.06 27.99 -6.61
N ALA A 18 -2.36 28.86 -7.35
CA ALA A 18 -2.74 29.27 -8.67
C ALA A 18 -3.01 27.99 -9.44
N ASP A 19 -4.21 27.91 -10.02
CA ASP A 19 -4.37 27.19 -11.28
C ASP A 19 -3.19 27.62 -12.16
N GLU A 20 -2.42 26.67 -12.66
CA GLU A 20 -1.64 26.64 -13.91
C GLU A 20 -0.64 25.46 -13.81
N ASP A 21 -1.10 24.29 -14.29
CA ASP A 21 -0.40 23.50 -15.30
C ASP A 21 1.13 23.32 -15.15
N ASN A 22 1.63 22.55 -14.17
CA ASN A 22 2.90 21.83 -14.38
C ASN A 22 3.21 20.66 -13.43
N LEU A 23 2.24 19.82 -13.08
CA LEU A 23 2.56 18.52 -12.48
C LEU A 23 1.57 17.42 -12.89
N CYS A 24 1.19 17.44 -14.17
CA CYS A 24 0.34 16.42 -14.77
C CYS A 24 0.92 15.91 -16.10
N SER A 25 2.23 15.61 -16.15
CA SER A 25 2.84 14.94 -17.30
C SER A 25 3.33 13.51 -17.01
N ASP A 26 3.26 13.04 -15.76
CA ASP A 26 3.72 11.68 -15.41
C ASP A 26 2.58 10.70 -15.04
N LEU A 27 1.31 11.10 -15.19
CA LEU A 27 0.17 10.26 -14.81
C LEU A 27 -0.44 9.41 -15.94
N ASP A 28 -0.09 9.68 -17.20
CA ASP A 28 -0.60 8.91 -18.35
C ASP A 28 0.40 7.90 -18.93
N ASN A 29 1.68 7.93 -18.53
CA ASN A 29 2.71 7.05 -19.11
C ASN A 29 2.97 5.74 -18.33
N LEU A 30 1.95 5.23 -17.61
CA LEU A 30 2.02 3.91 -16.96
C LEU A 30 0.76 3.06 -17.15
N CYS A 31 0.01 3.29 -18.23
CA CYS A 31 -1.16 2.48 -18.60
C CYS A 31 -1.17 1.97 -20.06
N SER A 32 -0.16 2.27 -20.88
CA SER A 32 -0.15 1.88 -22.31
C SER A 32 0.93 0.85 -22.65
N ASP A 33 0.93 -0.30 -21.98
CA ASP A 33 1.70 -1.48 -22.43
C ASP A 33 0.77 -2.70 -22.59
N LEU A 34 -0.48 -2.42 -22.97
CA LEU A 34 -1.45 -3.37 -23.51
C LEU A 34 -1.80 -2.90 -24.91
N GLU A 35 -0.86 -3.04 -25.84
CA GLU A 35 -1.20 -3.11 -27.26
C GLU A 35 -1.53 -4.58 -27.58
N ASP A 36 -2.83 -4.81 -27.79
CA ASP A 36 -3.35 -5.92 -28.55
C ASP A 36 -2.91 -5.74 -30.01
N ASP A 37 -1.97 -6.56 -30.47
CA ASP A 37 -1.77 -6.80 -31.91
C ASP A 37 -2.43 -8.14 -32.26
N GLU A 38 -3.65 -8.03 -32.80
CA GLU A 38 -4.30 -9.05 -33.61
C GLU A 38 -3.55 -9.16 -34.95
N ASP A 39 -2.79 -10.25 -35.13
CA ASP A 39 -2.47 -10.77 -36.47
C ASP A 39 -2.84 -12.25 -36.54
N ASP A 40 -3.55 -12.57 -37.61
CA ASP A 40 -4.31 -13.78 -37.81
C ASP A 40 -3.44 -14.83 -38.54
N THR A 41 -3.72 -16.10 -38.29
CA THR A 41 -3.27 -17.29 -39.07
C THR A 41 -1.94 -17.97 -38.72
N ALA A 42 -1.98 -18.97 -37.82
CA ALA A 42 -1.78 -20.38 -38.16
C ALA A 42 -1.86 -21.26 -36.89
N SER A 43 -2.73 -22.27 -36.94
CA SER A 43 -2.97 -23.24 -35.85
C SER A 43 -1.70 -23.95 -35.39
N ASN A 44 -1.29 -23.73 -34.14
CA ASN A 44 -0.64 -24.77 -33.34
C ASN A 44 -0.88 -24.50 -31.85
N ALA A 45 -1.48 -25.47 -31.16
CA ALA A 45 -1.79 -25.37 -29.74
C ALA A 45 -0.50 -25.29 -28.91
N VAL A 46 -0.13 -24.08 -28.48
CA VAL A 46 0.93 -23.86 -27.50
C VAL A 46 0.25 -23.45 -26.20
N GLU A 47 0.41 -24.28 -25.16
CA GLU A 47 -0.07 -23.98 -23.81
C GLU A 47 0.39 -22.59 -23.38
N VAL A 48 -0.59 -21.71 -23.12
CA VAL A 48 -0.35 -20.40 -22.55
C VAL A 48 0.16 -20.60 -21.13
N VAL A 49 1.49 -20.59 -20.96
CA VAL A 49 2.10 -20.48 -19.64
C VAL A 49 1.88 -19.05 -19.16
N VAL A 50 0.71 -18.81 -18.58
CA VAL A 50 0.43 -17.61 -17.79
C VAL A 50 1.52 -17.53 -16.73
N ARG A 51 2.38 -16.51 -16.82
CA ARG A 51 3.40 -16.25 -15.80
C ARG A 51 2.70 -15.97 -14.47
N ASP A 52 2.66 -16.99 -13.62
CA ASP A 52 1.99 -16.97 -12.33
C ASP A 52 2.56 -15.84 -11.46
N ARG A 53 1.72 -14.87 -11.11
CA ARG A 53 2.06 -13.77 -10.20
C ARG A 53 2.41 -14.37 -8.85
N ARG A 54 3.71 -14.54 -8.55
CA ARG A 54 4.27 -14.95 -7.23
C ARG A 54 3.22 -15.52 -6.28
N ASN A 55 2.94 -16.82 -6.39
CA ASN A 55 1.78 -17.51 -5.83
C ASN A 55 1.54 -17.11 -4.37
N ALA A 56 0.60 -16.21 -4.14
CA ALA A 56 0.22 -15.76 -2.81
C ALA A 56 -0.78 -16.76 -2.22
N TYR A 57 -0.30 -17.69 -1.39
CA TYR A 57 -1.16 -18.71 -0.78
C TYR A 57 -1.93 -18.17 0.44
N SER A 58 -3.21 -18.50 0.55
CA SER A 58 -4.06 -18.14 1.69
C SER A 58 -3.63 -18.84 2.98
N ASN A 59 -3.88 -18.24 4.14
CA ASN A 59 -3.56 -18.87 5.43
C ASN A 59 -4.31 -20.19 5.63
N ALA A 60 -5.55 -20.29 5.12
CA ALA A 60 -6.32 -21.53 5.11
C ALA A 60 -5.60 -22.67 4.37
N LEU A 61 -5.08 -22.39 3.17
CA LEU A 61 -4.35 -23.38 2.38
C LEU A 61 -3.06 -23.79 3.08
N LYS A 62 -2.31 -22.82 3.61
CA LYS A 62 -1.10 -23.10 4.40
C LYS A 62 -1.40 -24.00 5.59
N LEU A 63 -2.51 -23.74 6.30
CA LEU A 63 -2.91 -24.53 7.46
C LEU A 63 -3.25 -25.98 7.06
N LYS A 64 -4.00 -26.20 5.98
CA LYS A 64 -4.29 -27.56 5.46
C LYS A 64 -3.02 -28.33 5.13
N VAL A 65 -2.07 -27.69 4.44
CA VAL A 65 -0.77 -28.31 4.11
C VAL A 65 -0.01 -28.71 5.38
N LEU A 66 -0.05 -27.87 6.42
CA LEU A 66 0.61 -28.13 7.70
C LEU A 66 -0.09 -29.24 8.50
N GLU A 67 -1.42 -29.32 8.47
CA GLU A 67 -2.19 -30.40 9.07
C GLU A 67 -1.83 -31.76 8.46
N ASP A 68 -1.71 -31.85 7.13
CA ASP A 68 -1.28 -33.08 6.45
C ASP A 68 0.15 -33.48 6.85
N ILE A 69 1.06 -32.51 6.98
CA ILE A 69 2.43 -32.76 7.42
C ILE A 69 2.46 -33.25 8.86
N ASN A 70 1.66 -32.67 9.74
CA ASN A 70 1.52 -33.11 11.13
C ASN A 70 0.86 -34.49 11.24
N ALA A 71 0.01 -34.87 10.30
CA ALA A 71 -0.55 -36.22 10.16
C ALA A 71 0.45 -37.24 9.60
N GLY A 72 1.70 -36.84 9.31
CA GLY A 72 2.78 -37.73 8.87
C GLY A 72 3.02 -37.74 7.36
N VAL A 73 2.35 -36.90 6.59
CA VAL A 73 2.62 -36.75 5.15
C VAL A 73 3.95 -36.03 4.94
N SER A 74 4.80 -36.53 4.04
CA SER A 74 6.06 -35.84 3.73
C SER A 74 5.80 -34.49 3.06
N VAL A 75 6.67 -33.51 3.33
CA VAL A 75 6.57 -32.14 2.77
C VAL A 75 6.41 -32.15 1.24
N THR A 76 7.16 -33.02 0.55
CA THR A 76 7.08 -33.17 -0.91
C THR A 76 5.72 -33.68 -1.37
N LYS A 77 5.13 -34.65 -0.66
CA LYS A 77 3.83 -35.21 -0.99
C LYS A 77 2.71 -34.22 -0.69
N ALA A 78 2.78 -33.52 0.45
CA ALA A 78 1.82 -32.47 0.81
C ALA A 78 1.87 -31.29 -0.18
N ALA A 79 3.06 -30.83 -0.57
CA ALA A 79 3.21 -29.76 -1.56
C ALA A 79 2.57 -30.12 -2.90
N ARG A 80 2.82 -31.34 -3.40
CA ARG A 80 2.21 -31.83 -4.65
C ARG A 80 0.69 -31.96 -4.55
N LEU A 81 0.18 -32.48 -3.43
CA LEU A 81 -1.25 -32.67 -3.20
C LEU A 81 -2.03 -31.36 -3.25
N HIS A 82 -1.42 -30.27 -2.76
CA HIS A 82 -2.04 -28.94 -2.70
C HIS A 82 -1.59 -27.99 -3.83
N GLY A 83 -0.91 -28.49 -4.87
CA GLY A 83 -0.47 -27.67 -6.00
C GLY A 83 0.54 -26.57 -5.65
N ILE A 84 1.37 -26.81 -4.61
CA ILE A 84 2.38 -25.85 -4.16
C ILE A 84 3.66 -26.04 -4.96
N ASN A 85 3.98 -25.03 -5.78
CA ASN A 85 5.15 -25.05 -6.66
C ASN A 85 6.49 -24.95 -5.90
N SER A 86 6.47 -24.45 -4.65
CA SER A 86 7.66 -24.20 -3.86
C SER A 86 7.69 -24.99 -2.55
N ARG A 87 8.59 -25.99 -2.47
CA ARG A 87 8.87 -26.72 -1.23
C ARG A 87 9.49 -25.83 -0.14
N THR A 88 10.31 -24.87 -0.54
CA THR A 88 10.94 -23.90 0.39
C THR A 88 9.88 -23.03 1.07
N ALA A 89 8.80 -22.68 0.37
CA ALA A 89 7.66 -21.98 0.99
C ALA A 89 7.01 -22.81 2.10
N VAL A 90 6.80 -24.12 1.88
CA VAL A 90 6.22 -25.01 2.89
C VAL A 90 7.12 -25.13 4.13
N HIS A 91 8.43 -25.25 3.95
CA HIS A 91 9.38 -25.22 5.07
C HIS A 91 9.32 -23.90 5.85
N ALA A 92 9.20 -22.76 5.16
CA ALA A 92 9.04 -21.45 5.80
C ALA A 92 7.72 -21.33 6.59
N TRP A 93 6.64 -21.96 6.11
CA TRP A 93 5.35 -22.00 6.83
C TRP A 93 5.43 -22.84 8.10
N ARG A 94 6.15 -23.97 8.05
CA ARG A 94 6.36 -24.83 9.22
C ARG A 94 7.02 -24.07 10.38
N GLY A 95 8.01 -23.22 10.08
CA GLY A 95 8.63 -22.34 11.07
C GLY A 95 7.72 -21.23 11.62
N ARG A 96 6.55 -20.99 11.01
CA ARG A 96 5.56 -19.96 11.40
C ARG A 96 4.17 -20.54 11.66
N GLU A 97 4.09 -21.83 11.93
CA GLU A 97 2.81 -22.56 12.03
C GLU A 97 1.87 -21.94 13.08
N ALA A 98 2.39 -21.61 14.26
CA ALA A 98 1.60 -20.98 15.33
C ALA A 98 0.93 -19.68 14.86
N ILE A 99 1.67 -18.82 14.15
CA ILE A 99 1.17 -17.54 13.62
C ILE A 99 0.12 -17.77 12.53
N ILE A 100 0.31 -18.76 11.67
CA ILE A 100 -0.64 -19.11 10.60
C ILE A 100 -1.95 -19.64 11.21
N ARG A 101 -1.85 -20.48 12.24
CA ARG A 101 -3.01 -21.02 12.97
C ARG A 101 -3.79 -19.91 13.68
N GLU A 102 -3.08 -19.02 14.38
CA GLU A 102 -3.68 -17.83 15.00
C GLU A 102 -4.36 -16.92 13.98
N ALA A 103 -3.73 -16.67 12.82
CA ALA A 103 -4.33 -15.88 11.76
C ALA A 103 -5.61 -16.54 11.18
N CYS A 104 -5.67 -17.87 11.11
CA CYS A 104 -6.87 -18.57 10.70
C CYS A 104 -8.02 -18.40 11.71
N ASN A 105 -7.71 -18.38 13.01
CA ASN A 105 -8.69 -18.12 14.06
C ASN A 105 -9.18 -16.65 14.04
N ASN A 106 -8.30 -15.70 13.71
CA ASN A 106 -8.58 -14.27 13.77
C ASN A 106 -9.07 -13.67 12.44
N LYS A 107 -10.23 -14.08 11.90
CA LYS A 107 -10.89 -13.53 10.67
C LYS A 107 -9.96 -13.30 9.43
N LYS A 108 -8.73 -13.80 9.44
CA LYS A 108 -7.69 -13.62 8.40
C LYS A 108 -7.43 -14.95 7.66
N ARG A 109 -8.34 -15.92 7.78
CA ARG A 109 -8.28 -17.24 7.15
C ARG A 109 -8.14 -17.17 5.63
N SER A 110 -8.89 -16.28 4.98
CA SER A 110 -8.85 -16.07 3.52
C SER A 110 -7.67 -15.22 3.05
N LYS A 111 -6.98 -14.51 3.95
CA LYS A 111 -5.87 -13.61 3.57
C LYS A 111 -4.61 -14.42 3.27
N CYS A 112 -3.83 -13.94 2.30
CA CYS A 112 -2.53 -14.54 1.95
C CYS A 112 -1.38 -14.09 2.88
N SER A 113 -1.64 -13.11 3.75
CA SER A 113 -0.73 -12.67 4.81
C SER A 113 -1.36 -12.92 6.18
N VAL A 114 -0.52 -13.12 7.20
CA VAL A 114 -0.94 -13.26 8.62
C VAL A 114 -1.48 -11.93 9.21
N GLY A 115 -1.64 -10.92 8.36
CA GLY A 115 -2.05 -9.57 8.73
C GLY A 115 -0.98 -8.88 9.54
N GLY A 116 -0.13 -8.11 8.87
CA GLY A 116 0.48 -6.94 9.49
C GLY A 116 -0.48 -5.76 9.33
N GLN A 117 -0.53 -4.85 10.31
CA GLN A 117 -0.75 -3.45 9.96
C GLN A 117 0.16 -3.16 8.76
N GLY A 118 -0.35 -2.54 7.70
CA GLY A 118 0.43 -2.22 6.52
C GLY A 118 1.77 -1.57 6.89
N ARG A 119 2.69 -1.49 5.94
CA ARG A 119 4.03 -0.89 6.12
C ARG A 119 3.93 0.33 7.06
N LYS A 120 4.60 0.25 8.22
CA LYS A 120 4.57 1.31 9.25
C LYS A 120 4.89 2.65 8.58
N ASN A 121 4.11 3.68 8.88
CA ASN A 121 4.38 5.01 8.37
C ASN A 121 5.71 5.49 8.96
N LEU A 122 6.62 5.96 8.09
CA LEU A 122 7.93 6.46 8.50
C LEU A 122 7.84 7.86 9.12
N PHE A 123 6.70 8.53 8.91
CA PHE A 123 6.42 9.85 9.45
C PHE A 123 6.03 9.74 10.94
N PRO A 124 6.82 10.32 11.87
CA PRO A 124 6.58 10.17 13.31
C PRO A 124 5.30 10.84 13.80
N HIS A 125 4.94 11.99 13.22
CA HIS A 125 3.82 12.84 13.66
C HIS A 125 2.52 12.57 12.91
N CYS A 126 2.28 11.31 12.54
CA CYS A 126 1.17 10.95 11.66
C CYS A 126 -0.21 11.25 12.27
N ASP A 127 -0.38 11.14 13.58
CA ASP A 127 -1.67 11.42 14.22
C ASP A 127 -1.95 12.93 14.30
N GLU A 128 -0.93 13.76 14.55
CA GLU A 128 -1.01 15.23 14.52
C GLU A 128 -1.40 15.73 13.12
N LEU A 129 -0.76 15.22 12.08
CA LEU A 129 -1.09 15.56 10.69
C LEU A 129 -2.55 15.22 10.35
N ILE A 130 -3.03 14.05 10.79
CA ILE A 130 -4.42 13.64 10.56
C ILE A 130 -5.39 14.54 11.33
N GLN A 131 -5.02 14.97 12.54
CA GLN A 131 -5.83 15.89 13.33
C GLN A 131 -5.97 17.23 12.61
N TRP A 132 -4.86 17.79 12.11
CA TRP A 132 -4.87 19.01 11.29
C TRP A 132 -5.74 18.84 10.03
N ILE A 133 -5.61 17.74 9.30
CA ILE A 133 -6.45 17.46 8.10
C ILE A 133 -7.94 17.42 8.44
N LYS A 134 -8.31 16.87 9.60
CA LYS A 134 -9.72 16.83 10.05
C LYS A 134 -10.25 18.20 10.41
N GLU A 135 -9.44 19.02 11.07
CA GLU A 135 -9.78 20.40 11.42
C GLU A 135 -10.01 21.21 10.15
N MET A 136 -9.12 21.12 9.15
CA MET A 136 -9.28 21.81 7.88
C MET A 136 -10.54 21.40 7.10
N ARG A 137 -10.92 20.12 7.14
CA ARG A 137 -12.18 19.69 6.54
C ARG A 137 -13.41 20.07 7.35
N ARG A 138 -13.28 20.31 8.65
CA ARG A 138 -14.37 20.86 9.47
C ARG A 138 -14.69 22.30 9.08
N ASP A 139 -13.68 23.02 8.60
CA ASP A 139 -13.79 24.40 8.13
C ASP A 139 -14.14 24.49 6.63
N ASP A 140 -14.64 23.40 6.03
CA ASP A 140 -15.01 23.27 4.60
C ASP A 140 -13.90 23.67 3.62
N PHE A 141 -12.62 23.56 4.02
CA PHE A 141 -11.50 23.88 3.15
C PHE A 141 -11.22 22.75 2.13
N PRO A 142 -11.13 23.03 0.82
CA PRO A 142 -10.79 22.04 -0.19
C PRO A 142 -9.31 21.63 -0.08
N LEU A 143 -9.04 20.60 0.71
CA LEU A 143 -7.68 20.13 0.99
C LEU A 143 -7.19 19.12 -0.06
N LYS A 144 -6.22 19.54 -0.88
CA LYS A 144 -5.47 18.67 -1.80
C LYS A 144 -4.22 18.09 -1.14
N THR A 145 -3.68 17.03 -1.73
CA THR A 145 -2.40 16.43 -1.31
C THR A 145 -1.25 17.43 -1.34
N SER A 146 -1.23 18.37 -2.29
CA SER A 146 -0.23 19.43 -2.39
C SER A 146 -0.18 20.29 -1.13
N HIS A 147 -1.34 20.70 -0.61
CA HIS A 147 -1.44 21.49 0.63
C HIS A 147 -0.86 20.74 1.83
N VAL A 148 -1.15 19.43 1.93
CA VAL A 148 -0.58 18.56 2.98
C VAL A 148 0.94 18.48 2.86
N LEU A 149 1.48 18.42 1.64
CA LEU A 149 2.92 18.35 1.42
C LEU A 149 3.63 19.65 1.84
N VAL A 150 3.05 20.81 1.50
CA VAL A 150 3.58 22.12 1.88
C VAL A 150 3.57 22.26 3.40
N PHE A 151 2.44 21.97 4.05
CA PHE A 151 2.34 22.00 5.52
C PHE A 151 3.42 21.13 6.18
N VAL A 152 3.63 19.91 5.70
CA VAL A 152 4.63 19.02 6.30
C VAL A 152 6.06 19.50 6.06
N LYS A 153 6.35 20.14 4.93
CA LYS A 153 7.68 20.72 4.67
C LYS A 153 7.98 21.92 5.57
N GLU A 154 6.97 22.74 5.86
CA GLU A 154 7.13 23.92 6.72
C GLU A 154 7.20 23.54 8.20
N GLU A 155 6.19 22.83 8.70
CA GLU A 155 6.05 22.52 10.12
C GLU A 155 7.03 21.43 10.58
N TYR A 156 7.32 20.46 9.71
CA TYR A 156 8.25 19.36 9.98
C TYR A 156 9.48 19.41 9.07
N SER A 157 10.09 20.60 8.97
CA SER A 157 11.28 20.87 8.13
C SER A 157 12.48 19.98 8.48
N GLU A 158 12.72 19.70 9.78
CA GLU A 158 13.79 18.82 10.23
C GLU A 158 13.60 17.38 9.72
N PHE A 159 12.38 16.86 9.83
CA PHE A 159 12.06 15.54 9.30
C PHE A 159 12.16 15.52 7.77
N THR A 160 11.56 16.50 7.08
CA THR A 160 11.51 16.49 5.62
C THR A 160 12.89 16.67 5.00
N SER A 161 13.73 17.55 5.54
CA SER A 161 15.12 17.70 5.08
C SER A 161 15.93 16.42 5.29
N ALA A 162 15.86 15.80 6.47
CA ALA A 162 16.54 14.53 6.76
C ALA A 162 16.03 13.38 5.88
N TYR A 163 14.73 13.36 5.57
CA TYR A 163 14.12 12.35 4.69
C TYR A 163 14.54 12.55 3.23
N LEU A 164 14.52 13.78 2.73
CA LEU A 164 14.88 14.13 1.36
C LEU A 164 16.38 14.03 1.08
N ALA A 165 17.23 14.15 2.10
CA ALA A 165 18.65 13.84 1.97
C ALA A 165 18.92 12.39 1.52
N LYS A 166 17.97 11.48 1.75
CA LYS A 166 18.09 10.04 1.42
C LYS A 166 17.09 9.58 0.37
N ASN A 167 16.09 10.39 0.02
CA ASN A 167 14.95 9.98 -0.79
C ASN A 167 14.50 11.09 -1.76
N LYS A 168 13.91 10.69 -2.89
CA LYS A 168 13.27 11.62 -3.83
C LYS A 168 12.03 12.28 -3.22
N GLU A 169 11.71 13.48 -3.67
CA GLU A 169 10.53 14.23 -3.28
C GLU A 169 9.22 13.48 -3.58
N GLU A 170 9.13 12.79 -4.71
CA GLU A 170 8.00 11.92 -5.03
C GLU A 170 7.73 10.87 -3.94
N SER A 171 8.78 10.36 -3.29
CA SER A 171 8.64 9.35 -2.23
C SER A 171 8.01 9.94 -0.98
N LEU A 172 8.30 11.21 -0.66
CA LEU A 172 7.62 11.96 0.39
C LEU A 172 6.14 12.17 0.02
N GLY A 173 5.83 12.59 -1.21
CA GLY A 173 4.46 12.72 -1.71
C GLY A 173 3.67 11.40 -1.68
N ARG A 174 4.30 10.29 -2.09
CA ARG A 174 3.71 8.93 -1.97
C ARG A 174 3.43 8.54 -0.51
N MET A 175 4.29 8.95 0.43
CA MET A 175 4.07 8.71 1.86
C MET A 175 2.88 9.50 2.39
N MET A 176 2.80 10.80 2.09
CA MET A 176 1.70 11.66 2.55
C MET A 176 0.36 11.21 1.98
N ARG A 177 0.29 10.91 0.67
CA ARG A 177 -0.90 10.31 0.06
C ARG A 177 -1.34 9.05 0.77
N ARG A 178 -0.40 8.14 1.06
CA ARG A 178 -0.73 6.89 1.76
C ARG A 178 -1.32 7.15 3.14
N ILE A 179 -0.78 8.10 3.91
CA ILE A 179 -1.28 8.45 5.24
C ILE A 179 -2.73 8.97 5.16
N VAL A 180 -2.98 9.85 4.19
CA VAL A 180 -4.29 10.42 3.87
C VAL A 180 -5.30 9.32 3.51
N TYR A 181 -4.99 8.48 2.51
CA TYR A 181 -5.90 7.42 2.06
C TYR A 181 -6.16 6.33 3.11
N GLN A 182 -5.14 5.90 3.85
CA GLN A 182 -5.29 4.82 4.86
C GLN A 182 -6.25 5.19 5.99
N ARG A 183 -6.43 6.48 6.27
CA ARG A 183 -7.24 6.98 7.39
C ARG A 183 -8.63 7.45 6.92
N GLY A 184 -9.04 7.15 5.67
CA GLY A 184 -10.35 7.50 5.14
C GLY A 184 -10.50 8.98 4.77
N VAL A 185 -9.37 9.65 4.49
CA VAL A 185 -9.37 11.02 3.96
C VAL A 185 -9.33 10.88 2.44
N GLU A 186 -10.48 10.91 1.77
CA GLU A 186 -10.50 11.04 0.30
C GLU A 186 -9.94 12.43 -0.09
N PRO A 187 -8.89 12.51 -0.92
CA PRO A 187 -8.49 13.76 -1.54
C PRO A 187 -9.45 14.06 -2.69
N GLY A 188 -10.10 15.22 -2.62
CA GLY A 188 -10.81 15.82 -3.75
C GLY A 188 -9.85 16.48 -4.73
#